data_AF-A0A6G6Y5U7-F1
#
_entry.id   AF-A0A6G6Y5U7-F1
#
_cell.length_a   1.000
_cell.length_b   1.000
_cell.length_c   1.000
_cell.angle_alpha   90.00
_cell.angle_beta   90.00
_cell.angle_gamma   90.00
#
_symmetry.space_group_name_H-M   'P 1'
#
loop_
_entity.id
_entity.type
_entity.pdbx_description
1 polymer ?
#
loop_
_entity_poly.entity_id
_entity_poly.type
_entity_poly.pdbx_seq_one_letter_code
_entity_poly.pdbx_strand_id
1 'polypeptide(L)'
;MSIEFEDALRESMLASRTAAIAEAQIVNAKGREERDVDGRYEDRMWIDPEEWSEMRPAILLIAGVAGADGVISSAESALFGQWVERWLNNSHWGAHYRDSKLRAINMIAPEFAQRGDTASSRMAAFHCCRNMRGADLCVLADLLQDMRPDSGAEGADMIDWAINILRM
;
A
#
# COMPACT_ATOMS: atom_id res chain seq x y z
N MET A 1 3.97 26.57 -0.14
CA MET A 1 4.70 25.42 -0.72
C MET A 1 5.68 25.99 -1.74
N SER A 2 6.96 25.60 -1.75
CA SER A 2 7.95 26.13 -2.70
C SER A 2 7.90 25.40 -4.04
N ILE A 3 8.32 26.04 -5.13
CA ILE A 3 8.37 25.44 -6.48
C ILE A 3 9.24 24.17 -6.48
N GLU A 4 10.38 24.19 -5.78
CA GLU A 4 11.27 23.03 -5.64
C GLU A 4 10.59 21.83 -4.97
N PHE A 5 9.70 22.07 -4.00
CA PHE A 5 8.94 21.01 -3.34
C PHE A 5 7.88 20.42 -4.28
N GLU A 6 7.19 21.25 -5.05
CA GLU A 6 6.17 20.78 -6.00
C GLU A 6 6.78 19.92 -7.13
N ASP A 7 7.97 20.27 -7.61
CA ASP A 7 8.68 19.49 -8.63
C ASP A 7 9.21 18.17 -8.04
N ALA A 8 9.83 18.19 -6.85
CA ALA A 8 10.26 16.97 -6.17
C ALA A 8 9.09 16.02 -5.86
N LEU A 9 7.93 16.58 -5.47
CA LEU A 9 6.71 15.81 -5.28
C LEU A 9 6.22 15.20 -6.60
N ARG A 10 6.20 15.98 -7.70
CA ARG A 10 5.79 15.49 -9.02
C ARG A 10 6.70 14.37 -9.53
N GLU A 11 8.01 14.51 -9.38
CA GLU A 11 8.99 13.48 -9.75
C GLU A 11 8.81 12.20 -8.94
N SER A 12 8.67 12.34 -7.62
CA SER A 12 8.38 11.22 -6.72
C SER A 12 7.06 10.54 -7.08
N MET A 13 6.07 11.32 -7.51
CA MET A 13 4.79 10.78 -7.94
C MET A 13 4.88 9.92 -9.20
N LEU A 14 5.61 10.40 -10.20
CA LEU A 14 5.89 9.65 -11.42
C LEU A 14 6.68 8.38 -11.12
N ALA A 15 7.67 8.47 -10.22
CA ALA A 15 8.47 7.32 -9.80
C ALA A 15 7.62 6.25 -9.11
N SER A 16 6.74 6.64 -8.19
CA SER A 16 5.84 5.71 -7.48
C SER A 16 4.85 5.02 -8.43
N ARG A 17 4.29 5.76 -9.39
CA ARG A 17 3.42 5.16 -10.43
C ARG A 17 4.19 4.20 -11.33
N THR A 18 5.41 4.55 -11.71
CA THR A 18 6.28 3.69 -12.53
C THR A 18 6.62 2.40 -11.79
N ALA A 19 6.94 2.49 -10.50
CA ALA A 19 7.19 1.33 -9.64
C ALA A 19 5.94 0.43 -9.53
N ALA A 20 4.75 1.02 -9.34
CA ALA A 20 3.50 0.26 -9.31
C ALA A 20 3.29 -0.53 -10.61
N ILE A 21 3.46 0.11 -11.77
CA ILE A 21 3.30 -0.57 -13.06
C ILE A 21 4.29 -1.73 -13.21
N ALA A 22 5.55 -1.52 -12.83
CA ALA A 22 6.56 -2.57 -12.90
C ALA A 22 6.25 -3.76 -11.97
N GLU A 23 5.85 -3.49 -10.72
CA GLU A 23 5.44 -4.51 -9.74
C GLU A 23 4.25 -5.34 -10.25
N ALA A 24 3.21 -4.66 -10.78
CA ALA A 24 2.05 -5.34 -11.37
C ALA A 24 2.45 -6.22 -12.56
N GLN A 25 3.38 -5.76 -13.41
CA GLN A 25 3.88 -6.56 -14.53
C GLN A 25 4.63 -7.81 -14.09
N ILE A 26 5.45 -7.73 -13.03
CA ILE A 26 6.18 -8.87 -12.45
C ILE A 26 5.19 -9.91 -11.91
N VAL A 27 4.23 -9.48 -11.08
CA VAL A 27 3.17 -10.35 -10.54
C VAL A 27 2.40 -11.02 -11.67
N ASN A 28 1.97 -10.23 -12.65
CA ASN A 28 1.16 -10.72 -13.76
C ASN A 28 1.95 -11.67 -14.67
N ALA A 29 3.26 -11.50 -14.80
CA ALA A 29 4.14 -12.44 -15.51
C ALA A 29 4.20 -13.79 -14.79
N LYS A 30 4.43 -13.77 -13.47
CA LYS A 30 4.42 -14.99 -12.66
C LYS A 30 3.05 -15.69 -12.67
N GLY A 31 1.96 -14.92 -12.61
CA GLY A 31 0.61 -15.47 -12.75
C GLY A 31 0.35 -16.12 -14.11
N ARG A 32 1.00 -15.67 -15.19
CA ARG A 32 0.97 -16.34 -16.50
C ARG A 32 1.79 -17.62 -16.51
N GLU A 33 2.97 -17.62 -15.90
CA GLU A 33 3.81 -18.82 -15.78
C GLU A 33 3.10 -19.94 -15.01
N GLU A 34 2.44 -19.63 -13.89
CA GLU A 34 1.68 -20.62 -13.10
C GLU A 34 0.47 -21.19 -13.87
N ARG A 35 -0.17 -20.38 -14.72
CA ARG A 35 -1.26 -20.84 -15.60
C ARG A 35 -0.79 -21.96 -16.52
N ASP A 36 0.39 -21.80 -17.12
CA ASP A 36 0.92 -22.75 -18.09
C ASP A 36 1.24 -24.11 -17.46
N VAL A 37 1.30 -24.18 -16.12
CA VAL A 37 1.52 -25.40 -15.33
C VAL A 37 0.19 -26.06 -14.89
N ASP A 38 -0.72 -25.29 -14.28
CA ASP A 38 -1.87 -25.86 -13.56
C ASP A 38 -3.23 -25.76 -14.31
N GLY A 39 -3.29 -25.02 -15.42
CA GLY A 39 -4.46 -24.92 -16.30
C GLY A 39 -5.71 -24.24 -15.69
N ARG A 40 -5.71 -23.89 -14.40
CA ARG A 40 -6.82 -23.23 -13.70
C ARG A 40 -6.74 -21.71 -13.80
N TYR A 41 -7.81 -21.09 -14.27
CA TYR A 41 -7.85 -19.65 -14.58
C TYR A 41 -8.16 -18.77 -13.36
N GLU A 42 -8.89 -19.32 -12.39
CA GLU A 42 -9.45 -18.60 -11.23
C GLU A 42 -8.41 -18.41 -10.10
N ASP A 43 -7.34 -19.22 -10.08
CA ASP A 43 -6.34 -19.20 -9.01
C ASP A 43 -5.14 -18.28 -9.29
N ARG A 44 -5.05 -17.66 -10.47
CA ARG A 44 -3.85 -16.93 -10.90
C ARG A 44 -3.59 -15.68 -10.06
N MET A 45 -2.33 -15.31 -9.84
CA MET A 45 -2.00 -13.97 -9.35
C MET A 45 -2.30 -12.95 -10.46
N TRP A 46 -3.10 -11.93 -10.14
CA TRP A 46 -3.38 -10.82 -11.06
C TRP A 46 -3.68 -9.53 -10.31
N ILE A 47 -3.05 -8.44 -10.76
CA ILE A 47 -3.32 -7.08 -10.29
C ILE A 47 -3.39 -6.15 -11.51
N ASP A 48 -4.42 -5.30 -11.56
CA ASP A 48 -4.48 -4.21 -12.53
C ASP A 48 -3.46 -3.11 -12.19
N PRO A 49 -2.59 -2.69 -13.13
CA PRO A 49 -1.56 -1.69 -12.85
C PRO A 49 -2.09 -0.31 -12.43
N GLU A 50 -3.23 0.13 -12.97
CA GLU A 50 -3.80 1.44 -12.64
C GLU A 50 -4.37 1.38 -11.23
N GLU A 51 -5.16 0.35 -10.94
CA GLU A 51 -5.72 0.09 -9.61
C GLU A 51 -4.60 -0.07 -8.55
N TRP A 52 -3.51 -0.76 -8.90
CA TRP A 52 -2.36 -0.88 -8.01
C TRP A 52 -1.69 0.46 -7.73
N SER A 53 -1.58 1.33 -8.73
CA SER A 53 -0.97 2.64 -8.57
C SER A 53 -1.76 3.56 -7.61
N GLU A 54 -3.07 3.34 -7.49
CA GLU A 54 -3.93 4.06 -6.55
C GLU A 54 -3.78 3.51 -5.12
N MET A 55 -3.55 2.20 -4.98
CA MET A 55 -3.59 1.50 -3.69
C MET A 55 -2.23 1.30 -3.02
N ARG A 56 -1.18 1.13 -3.84
CA ARG A 56 0.20 0.94 -3.41
C ARG A 56 0.65 1.99 -2.37
N PRO A 57 0.29 3.28 -2.47
CA PRO A 57 0.65 4.25 -1.45
C PRO A 57 0.13 3.94 -0.05
N ALA A 58 -1.12 3.53 0.12
CA ALA A 58 -1.62 3.18 1.45
C ALA A 58 -0.93 1.94 2.00
N ILE A 59 -0.68 0.95 1.15
CA ILE A 59 0.05 -0.27 1.53
C ILE A 59 1.47 0.08 1.99
N LEU A 60 2.18 0.95 1.27
CA LEU A 60 3.51 1.45 1.65
C LEU A 60 3.51 2.26 2.93
N LEU A 61 2.45 3.06 3.15
CA LEU A 61 2.31 3.85 4.36
C LEU A 61 2.10 2.93 5.58
N ILE A 62 1.15 2.01 5.51
CA ILE A 62 0.84 1.08 6.61
C ILE A 62 2.03 0.16 6.88
N ALA A 63 2.67 -0.40 5.84
CA ALA A 63 3.84 -1.25 6.00
C ALA A 63 5.04 -0.49 6.59
N GLY A 64 5.24 0.77 6.19
CA GLY A 64 6.28 1.61 6.74
C GLY A 64 6.06 1.96 8.21
N VAL A 65 4.82 2.26 8.59
CA VAL A 65 4.46 2.50 9.99
C VAL A 65 4.66 1.24 10.83
N ALA A 66 4.12 0.10 10.38
CA ALA A 66 4.26 -1.18 11.10
C ALA A 66 5.72 -1.63 11.21
N GLY A 67 6.54 -1.31 10.20
CA GLY A 67 7.95 -1.66 10.15
C GLY A 67 8.89 -0.64 10.80
N ALA A 68 8.39 0.53 11.21
CA ALA A 68 9.21 1.65 11.68
C ALA A 68 10.06 1.25 12.90
N ASP A 69 9.49 0.44 13.79
CA ASP A 69 10.18 -0.03 15.00
C ASP A 69 11.00 -1.31 14.77
N GLY A 70 11.12 -1.77 13.52
CA GLY A 70 11.90 -2.94 13.11
C GLY A 70 11.25 -4.30 13.42
N VAL A 71 10.10 -4.33 14.10
CA VAL A 71 9.30 -5.53 14.37
C VAL A 71 7.83 -5.21 14.17
N ILE A 72 7.18 -5.95 13.28
CA ILE A 72 5.73 -5.84 13.06
C ILE A 72 5.00 -6.69 14.11
N SER A 73 4.15 -6.07 14.91
CA SER A 73 3.31 -6.76 15.89
C SER A 73 2.16 -7.54 15.21
N SER A 74 1.56 -8.49 15.95
CA SER A 74 0.36 -9.19 15.47
C SER A 74 -0.83 -8.25 15.27
N ALA A 75 -0.92 -7.17 16.05
CA ALA A 75 -1.99 -6.19 15.95
C ALA A 75 -1.86 -5.36 14.66
N GLU A 76 -0.66 -4.86 14.36
CA GLU A 76 -0.35 -4.14 13.12
C GLU A 76 -0.55 -5.02 11.89
N SER A 77 -0.15 -6.30 11.96
CA SER A 77 -0.40 -7.27 10.89
C SER A 77 -1.90 -7.50 10.66
N ALA A 78 -2.71 -7.57 11.73
CA ALA A 78 -4.16 -7.70 11.62
C ALA A 78 -4.80 -6.45 11.00
N LEU A 79 -4.37 -5.25 11.38
CA LEU A 79 -4.83 -3.98 10.81
C LEU A 79 -4.44 -3.85 9.34
N PHE A 80 -3.22 -4.25 8.95
CA PHE A 80 -2.82 -4.36 7.56
C PHE A 80 -3.77 -5.28 6.76
N GLY A 81 -4.13 -6.44 7.32
CA GLY A 81 -5.11 -7.35 6.74
C GLY A 81 -6.48 -6.70 6.53
N GLN A 82 -6.96 -5.91 7.50
CA GLN A 82 -8.23 -5.18 7.37
C GLN A 82 -8.22 -4.17 6.22
N TRP A 83 -7.11 -3.46 6.02
CA TRP A 83 -6.96 -2.55 4.88
C TRP A 83 -7.02 -3.29 3.54
N VAL A 84 -6.28 -4.41 3.42
CA VAL A 84 -6.29 -5.25 2.22
C VAL A 84 -7.70 -5.77 1.93
N GLU A 85 -8.40 -6.26 2.94
CA GLU A 85 -9.78 -6.71 2.84
C GLU A 85 -10.72 -5.59 2.38
N ARG A 86 -10.60 -4.39 2.96
CA ARG A 86 -11.38 -3.22 2.52
C ARG A 86 -11.15 -2.94 1.05
N TRP A 87 -9.89 -2.91 0.61
CA TRP A 87 -9.56 -2.67 -0.80
C TRP A 87 -10.21 -3.70 -1.71
N LEU A 88 -10.06 -4.98 -1.40
CA LEU A 88 -10.65 -6.06 -2.19
C LEU A 88 -12.17 -5.94 -2.28
N ASN A 89 -12.83 -5.41 -1.26
CA ASN A 89 -14.27 -5.20 -1.30
C ASN A 89 -14.70 -3.95 -2.09
N ASN A 90 -13.81 -2.97 -2.29
CA ASN A 90 -14.12 -1.69 -2.94
C ASN A 90 -13.46 -1.51 -4.32
N SER A 91 -12.64 -2.47 -4.72
CA SER A 91 -12.02 -2.53 -6.02
C SER A 91 -13.04 -2.85 -7.12
N HIS A 92 -12.88 -2.20 -8.28
CA HIS A 92 -13.68 -2.44 -9.50
C HIS A 92 -13.76 -3.93 -9.90
N TRP A 93 -12.76 -4.73 -9.52
CA TRP A 93 -12.66 -6.16 -9.81
C TRP A 93 -12.51 -7.04 -8.57
N GLY A 94 -12.57 -6.45 -7.38
CA GLY A 94 -12.08 -7.09 -6.16
C GLY A 94 -12.94 -8.25 -5.67
N ALA A 95 -14.24 -8.24 -5.92
CA ALA A 95 -15.12 -9.36 -5.59
C ALA A 95 -14.92 -10.58 -6.52
N HIS A 96 -14.53 -10.37 -7.77
CA HIS A 96 -14.39 -11.44 -8.77
C HIS A 96 -13.01 -12.11 -8.78
N TYR A 97 -11.99 -11.43 -8.25
CA TYR A 97 -10.60 -11.90 -8.25
C TYR A 97 -9.94 -11.75 -6.87
N ARG A 98 -10.72 -11.91 -5.81
CA ARG A 98 -10.27 -11.70 -4.42
C ARG A 98 -9.02 -12.53 -4.10
N ASP A 99 -9.08 -13.84 -4.32
CA ASP A 99 -8.00 -14.76 -3.98
C ASP A 99 -6.75 -14.51 -4.82
N SER A 100 -6.93 -14.26 -6.12
CA SER A 100 -5.88 -13.82 -7.05
C SER A 100 -5.12 -12.59 -6.57
N LYS A 101 -5.86 -11.57 -6.11
CA LYS A 101 -5.31 -10.31 -5.63
C LYS A 101 -4.64 -10.45 -4.26
N LEU A 102 -5.21 -11.26 -3.36
CA LEU A 102 -4.58 -11.60 -2.07
C LEU A 102 -3.23 -12.28 -2.28
N ARG A 103 -3.17 -13.28 -3.16
CA ARG A 103 -1.90 -13.95 -3.51
C ARG A 103 -0.88 -12.97 -4.06
N ALA A 104 -1.30 -12.06 -4.94
CA ALA A 104 -0.44 -11.05 -5.51
C ALA A 104 0.08 -10.03 -4.48
N ILE A 105 -0.77 -9.56 -3.55
CA ILE A 105 -0.33 -8.70 -2.44
C ILE A 105 0.69 -9.44 -1.57
N ASN A 106 0.41 -10.70 -1.21
CA ASN A 106 1.33 -11.48 -0.38
C ASN A 106 2.68 -11.74 -1.06
N MET A 107 2.75 -11.64 -2.38
CA MET A 107 4.02 -11.69 -3.12
C MET A 107 4.82 -10.40 -2.98
N ILE A 108 4.18 -9.23 -2.97
CA ILE A 108 4.87 -7.93 -2.97
C ILE A 108 5.05 -7.36 -1.55
N ALA A 109 4.12 -7.63 -0.63
CA ALA A 109 4.11 -7.07 0.73
C ALA A 109 5.40 -7.30 1.53
N PRO A 110 6.08 -8.46 1.45
CA PRO A 110 7.38 -8.65 2.10
C PRO A 110 8.45 -7.65 1.64
N GLU A 111 8.44 -7.22 0.37
CA GLU A 111 9.38 -6.22 -0.12
C GLU A 111 9.13 -4.85 0.51
N PHE A 112 7.86 -4.52 0.81
CA PHE A 112 7.50 -3.25 1.45
C PHE A 112 7.93 -3.22 2.92
N ALA A 113 7.74 -4.33 3.64
CA ALA A 113 8.20 -4.45 5.02
C ALA A 113 9.74 -4.34 5.12
N GLN A 114 10.49 -4.81 4.11
CA GLN A 114 11.94 -4.73 4.08
C GLN A 114 12.48 -3.35 3.64
N ARG A 115 11.69 -2.58 2.89
CA ARG A 115 12.03 -1.22 2.42
C ARG A 115 11.45 -0.11 3.29
N GLY A 116 11.02 -0.42 4.50
CA GLY A 116 10.50 0.57 5.46
C GLY A 116 11.56 1.61 5.82
N ASP A 117 11.76 2.60 4.95
CA ASP A 117 12.45 3.84 5.28
C ASP A 117 11.42 4.96 5.42
N THR A 118 11.67 5.83 6.40
CA THR A 118 10.77 6.93 6.76
C THR A 118 10.47 7.85 5.58
N ALA A 119 11.38 7.97 4.61
CA ALA A 119 11.24 8.85 3.45
C ALA A 119 10.20 8.33 2.44
N SER A 120 10.23 7.03 2.14
CA SER A 120 9.34 6.35 1.20
C SER A 120 7.90 6.38 1.71
N SER A 121 7.71 6.21 3.01
CA SER A 121 6.39 6.20 3.61
C SER A 121 5.84 7.62 3.86
N ARG A 122 6.72 8.61 4.10
CA ARG A 122 6.30 10.02 4.05
C ARG A 122 5.76 10.39 2.67
N MET A 123 6.48 10.00 1.62
CA MET A 123 6.01 10.16 0.24
C MET A 123 4.67 9.44 0.04
N ALA A 124 4.53 8.22 0.55
CA ALA A 124 3.31 7.43 0.47
C ALA A 124 2.08 8.14 1.09
N ALA A 125 2.23 8.89 2.20
CA ALA A 125 1.13 9.68 2.76
C ALA A 125 0.66 10.80 1.83
N PHE A 126 1.57 11.56 1.22
CA PHE A 126 1.21 12.59 0.23
C PHE A 126 0.48 12.00 -0.97
N HIS A 127 0.93 10.83 -1.41
CA HIS A 127 0.26 10.07 -2.46
C HIS A 127 -1.16 9.65 -2.09
N CYS A 128 -1.38 9.21 -0.85
CA CYS A 128 -2.71 8.86 -0.36
C CYS A 128 -3.64 10.08 -0.46
N CYS A 129 -3.24 11.25 0.05
CA CYS A 129 -4.05 12.48 -0.04
C CYS A 129 -4.48 12.82 -1.47
N ARG A 130 -3.63 12.52 -2.45
CA ARG A 130 -3.88 12.87 -3.84
C ARG A 130 -4.70 11.83 -4.60
N ASN A 131 -4.47 10.56 -4.34
CA ASN A 131 -5.09 9.46 -5.07
C ASN A 131 -6.41 9.01 -4.43
N MET A 132 -6.56 9.20 -3.11
CA MET A 132 -7.73 8.74 -2.36
C MET A 132 -8.74 9.87 -2.18
N ARG A 133 -10.01 9.49 -2.05
CA ARG A 133 -11.13 10.43 -1.84
C ARG A 133 -11.54 10.39 -0.37
N GLY A 134 -12.15 11.48 0.09
CA GLY A 134 -12.38 11.79 1.52
C GLY A 134 -12.73 10.61 2.44
N ALA A 135 -13.66 9.73 2.07
CA ALA A 135 -14.03 8.59 2.92
C ALA A 135 -12.89 7.58 3.13
N ASP A 136 -12.08 7.30 2.10
CA ASP A 136 -10.96 6.36 2.21
C ASP A 136 -9.77 6.98 2.96
N LEU A 137 -9.58 8.30 2.86
CA LEU A 137 -8.60 9.04 3.66
C LEU A 137 -8.93 8.99 5.15
N CYS A 138 -10.20 9.20 5.52
CA CYS A 138 -10.64 9.09 6.91
C CYS A 138 -10.41 7.69 7.46
N VAL A 139 -10.79 6.66 6.70
CA VAL A 139 -10.61 5.26 7.13
C VAL A 139 -9.12 4.89 7.26
N LEU A 140 -8.27 5.37 6.35
CA LEU A 140 -6.82 5.17 6.47
C LEU A 140 -6.26 5.88 7.70
N ALA A 141 -6.69 7.12 7.98
CA ALA A 141 -6.26 7.86 9.16
C ALA A 141 -6.72 7.17 10.46
N ASP A 142 -7.94 6.65 10.51
CA ASP A 142 -8.46 5.90 11.66
C ASP A 142 -7.67 4.60 11.87
N LEU A 143 -7.36 3.88 10.78
CA LEU A 143 -6.53 2.67 10.85
C LEU A 143 -5.13 2.96 11.39
N LEU A 144 -4.48 4.05 10.95
CA LEU A 144 -3.18 4.46 11.48
C LEU A 144 -3.28 4.85 12.96
N GLN A 145 -4.36 5.50 13.37
CA GLN A 145 -4.61 5.85 14.76
C GLN A 145 -4.76 4.60 15.63
N ASP A 146 -5.38 3.54 15.10
CA ASP A 146 -5.56 2.26 15.76
C ASP A 146 -4.25 1.44 15.86
N MET A 147 -3.27 1.68 14.98
CA MET A 147 -1.93 1.08 15.09
C MET A 147 -1.08 1.71 16.20
N ARG A 148 -1.34 2.98 16.52
CA ARG A 148 -0.52 3.79 17.44
C ARG A 148 -0.26 3.18 18.81
N PRO A 149 -1.19 2.47 19.48
CA PRO A 149 -0.93 1.87 20.79
C PRO A 149 0.13 0.77 20.77
N ASP A 150 0.30 0.10 19.62
CA ASP A 150 1.23 -1.01 19.44
C ASP A 150 2.56 -0.58 18.80
N SER A 151 2.62 0.65 18.28
CA SER A 151 3.84 1.23 17.71
C SER A 151 4.78 1.78 18.80
N GLY A 152 6.08 1.64 18.57
CA GLY A 152 7.13 2.30 19.34
C GLY A 152 7.23 3.80 19.01
N ALA A 153 8.28 4.44 19.49
CA ALA A 153 8.43 5.89 19.36
C ALA A 153 8.51 6.35 17.89
N GLU A 154 9.22 5.59 17.05
CA GLU A 154 9.39 5.96 15.64
C GLU A 154 8.10 5.74 14.84
N GLY A 155 7.40 4.63 15.06
CA GLY A 155 6.09 4.38 14.47
C GLY A 155 5.03 5.41 14.92
N ALA A 156 5.01 5.78 16.20
CA ALA A 156 4.07 6.79 16.71
C ALA A 156 4.31 8.18 16.10
N ASP A 157 5.56 8.63 15.99
CA ASP A 157 5.92 9.91 15.34
C ASP A 157 5.49 9.90 13.86
N MET A 158 5.63 8.76 13.21
CA MET A 158 5.27 8.57 11.81
C MET A 158 3.76 8.57 11.58
N ILE A 159 2.99 7.95 12.48
CA ILE A 159 1.52 7.99 12.50
C ILE A 159 1.04 9.43 12.68
N ASP A 160 1.56 10.13 13.68
CA ASP A 160 1.15 11.50 13.99
C ASP A 160 1.45 12.44 12.81
N TRP A 161 2.59 12.25 12.14
CA TRP A 161 2.92 12.97 10.92
C TRP A 161 1.99 12.61 9.74
N ALA A 162 1.74 11.32 9.50
CA ALA A 162 0.92 10.87 8.38
C ALA A 162 -0.53 11.34 8.50
N ILE A 163 -1.12 11.24 9.70
CA ILE A 163 -2.48 11.73 9.98
C ILE A 163 -2.59 13.24 9.71
N ASN A 164 -1.57 14.02 10.08
CA ASN A 164 -1.57 15.45 9.77
C ASN A 164 -1.63 15.70 8.26
N ILE A 165 -0.86 14.96 7.46
CA ILE A 165 -0.88 15.08 5.99
C ILE A 165 -2.21 14.61 5.40
N LEU A 166 -2.76 13.48 5.86
CA LEU A 166 -4.03 12.92 5.39
C LEU A 166 -5.24 13.83 5.66
N ARG A 167 -5.12 14.77 6.60
CA ARG A 167 -6.17 15.72 7.00
C ARG A 167 -6.02 17.13 6.40
N MET A 168 -4.96 17.38 5.64
CA MET A 168 -4.76 18.65 4.90
C MET A 168 -5.58 18.69 3.62
#